data_AF-A0A6C0HZ78-F1
#
_entry.id   AF-A0A6C0HZ78-F1
#
_cell.length_a   1.000
_cell.length_b   1.000
_cell.length_c   1.000
_cell.angle_alpha   90.00
_cell.angle_beta   90.00
_cell.angle_gamma   90.00
#
_symmetry.space_group_name_H-M   'P 1'
#
loop_
_entity.id
_entity.type
_entity.pdbx_description
1 polymer ?
#
loop_
_entity_poly.entity_id
_entity_poly.type
_entity_poly.pdbx_seq_one_letter_code
_entity_poly.pdbx_strand_id
1 'polypeptide(L)'
;MSQESIVYFDNYKIYCGQKYVITFPREWILNELPNTGRECENCKWYGSWRGIMLGYCANCAKNYNYKRGLGFTGHGVEQIHNWENNPKSATMTYLLNIDYNNLGDIRENPEDTMENHNKKNDDEIDKIYEEMEQEAKDEMRNHYDDYNYDNYY
;
A
#
# COMPACT_ATOMS: atom_id res chain seq x y z
N MET A 1 -33.40 -5.47 -15.42
CA MET A 1 -32.24 -5.59 -14.53
C MET A 1 -32.39 -4.54 -13.46
N SER A 2 -32.51 -4.93 -12.18
CA SER A 2 -32.48 -3.97 -11.08
C SER A 2 -31.15 -3.24 -11.13
N GLN A 3 -31.17 -1.92 -11.14
CA GLN A 3 -29.96 -1.13 -11.03
C GLN A 3 -29.39 -1.38 -9.64
N GLU A 4 -28.29 -2.12 -9.54
CA GLU A 4 -27.65 -2.38 -8.25
C GLU A 4 -27.26 -1.04 -7.62
N SER A 5 -27.80 -0.77 -6.44
CA SER A 5 -27.55 0.46 -5.70
C SER A 5 -26.45 0.27 -4.68
N ILE A 6 -25.65 1.31 -4.46
CA ILE A 6 -24.70 1.34 -3.35
C ILE A 6 -25.48 1.50 -2.04
N VAL A 7 -25.22 0.63 -1.07
CA VAL A 7 -25.79 0.69 0.28
C VAL A 7 -24.74 1.28 1.23
N TYR A 8 -25.13 2.23 2.06
CA TYR A 8 -24.22 2.97 2.94
C TYR A 8 -24.37 2.54 4.40
N PHE A 9 -23.25 2.47 5.11
CA PHE A 9 -23.13 2.23 6.54
C PHE A 9 -22.22 3.31 7.14
N ASP A 10 -22.00 3.28 8.46
CA ASP A 10 -21.27 4.34 9.17
C ASP A 10 -19.82 4.51 8.68
N ASN A 11 -19.09 3.40 8.51
CA ASN A 11 -17.66 3.39 8.16
C ASN A 11 -17.35 2.75 6.79
N TYR A 12 -18.36 2.19 6.10
CA TYR A 12 -18.19 1.58 4.79
C TYR A 12 -19.46 1.62 3.93
N LYS A 13 -19.32 1.22 2.68
CA LYS A 13 -20.44 1.03 1.75
C LYS A 13 -20.30 -0.27 0.97
N ILE A 14 -21.42 -0.83 0.53
CA ILE A 14 -21.47 -2.09 -0.20
C ILE A 14 -21.97 -1.85 -1.62
N TYR A 15 -21.31 -2.48 -2.59
CA TYR A 15 -21.75 -2.58 -3.98
C TYR A 15 -21.39 -3.96 -4.54
N CYS A 16 -22.32 -4.65 -5.20
CA CYS A 16 -22.12 -6.03 -5.70
C CYS A 16 -21.57 -7.00 -4.64
N GLY A 17 -21.93 -6.85 -3.36
CA GLY A 17 -21.39 -7.66 -2.26
C GLY A 17 -19.98 -7.27 -1.79
N GLN A 18 -19.27 -6.36 -2.46
CA GLN A 18 -17.96 -5.86 -2.05
C GLN A 18 -18.11 -4.68 -1.10
N LYS A 19 -17.39 -4.71 0.03
CA LYS A 19 -17.27 -3.59 0.98
C LYS A 19 -16.16 -2.63 0.52
N TYR A 20 -16.44 -1.34 0.57
CA TYR A 20 -15.49 -0.25 0.29
C TYR A 20 -15.50 0.72 1.47
N VAL A 21 -14.35 1.32 1.79
CA VAL A 21 -14.30 2.39 2.80
C VAL A 21 -15.26 3.52 2.41
N ILE A 22 -15.89 4.14 3.40
CA ILE A 22 -16.99 5.11 3.17
C ILE A 22 -16.58 6.27 2.25
N THR A 23 -15.31 6.66 2.29
CA THR A 23 -14.73 7.75 1.50
C THR A 23 -14.28 7.33 0.10
N PHE A 24 -14.28 6.04 -0.24
CA PHE A 24 -13.85 5.55 -1.56
C PHE A 24 -14.69 6.18 -2.68
N PRO A 25 -14.15 6.80 -3.73
CA PRO A 25 -14.97 7.56 -4.67
C PRO A 25 -16.04 6.72 -5.39
N ARG A 26 -17.29 7.20 -5.36
CA ARG A 26 -18.48 6.47 -5.88
C ARG A 26 -18.33 6.16 -7.36
N GLU A 27 -17.86 7.13 -8.13
CA GLU A 27 -17.65 7.02 -9.56
C GLU A 27 -16.59 5.99 -9.93
N TRP A 28 -15.66 5.68 -9.02
CA TRP A 28 -14.68 4.62 -9.25
C TRP A 28 -15.30 3.24 -9.07
N ILE A 29 -16.15 3.05 -8.06
CA ILE A 29 -16.90 1.80 -7.81
C ILE A 29 -17.77 1.43 -9.02
N LEU A 30 -18.48 2.42 -9.56
CA LEU A 30 -19.43 2.20 -10.66
C LEU A 30 -18.75 2.04 -12.02
N ASN A 31 -17.49 2.45 -12.16
CA ASN A 31 -16.75 2.43 -13.42
C ASN A 31 -15.41 1.72 -13.26
N GLU A 32 -15.41 0.55 -12.62
CA GLU A 32 -14.24 -0.34 -12.59
C GLU A 32 -14.06 -0.98 -13.97
N LEU A 33 -12.82 -1.00 -14.45
CA LEU A 33 -12.41 -1.77 -15.63
C LEU A 33 -12.53 -3.27 -15.32
N PRO A 34 -12.84 -4.12 -16.33
CA PRO A 34 -12.85 -5.57 -16.15
C PRO A 34 -11.54 -6.10 -15.56
N ASN A 35 -11.62 -7.11 -14.68
CA ASN A 35 -10.48 -7.72 -13.99
C ASN A 35 -9.68 -6.76 -13.08
N THR A 36 -10.28 -5.64 -12.66
CA THR A 36 -9.70 -4.70 -11.69
C THR A 36 -10.60 -4.53 -10.47
N GLY A 37 -10.09 -3.91 -9.41
CA GLY A 37 -10.90 -3.60 -8.22
C GLY A 37 -11.53 -4.86 -7.63
N ARG A 38 -12.86 -4.90 -7.54
CA ARG A 38 -13.60 -6.04 -6.95
C ARG A 38 -13.37 -7.39 -7.63
N GLU A 39 -12.95 -7.42 -8.91
CA GLU A 39 -12.68 -8.67 -9.65
C GLU A 39 -11.21 -9.09 -9.54
N CYS A 40 -10.35 -8.27 -8.95
CA CYS A 40 -8.92 -8.51 -8.86
C CYS A 40 -8.52 -9.06 -7.49
N GLU A 41 -8.00 -10.28 -7.44
CA GLU A 41 -7.53 -10.90 -6.19
C GLU A 41 -6.43 -10.07 -5.50
N ASN A 42 -5.53 -9.45 -6.26
CA ASN A 42 -4.53 -8.54 -5.69
C ASN A 42 -5.15 -7.28 -5.06
N CYS A 43 -6.28 -6.78 -5.59
CA CYS A 43 -6.99 -5.66 -4.95
C CYS A 43 -7.70 -6.12 -3.68
N LYS A 44 -8.31 -7.31 -3.70
CA LYS A 44 -8.91 -7.90 -2.49
C LYS A 44 -7.88 -8.18 -1.41
N TRP A 45 -6.66 -8.53 -1.80
CA TRP A 45 -5.58 -8.85 -0.88
C TRP A 45 -4.82 -7.60 -0.41
N TYR A 46 -4.11 -6.91 -1.31
CA TYR A 46 -3.26 -5.77 -0.95
C TYR A 46 -4.05 -4.46 -0.81
N GLY A 47 -5.10 -4.28 -1.62
CA GLY A 47 -5.92 -3.08 -1.63
C GLY A 47 -7.03 -3.05 -0.57
N SER A 48 -7.02 -3.98 0.38
CA SER A 48 -8.04 -4.08 1.41
C SER A 48 -7.44 -4.09 2.82
N TRP A 49 -8.32 -3.85 3.79
CA TRP A 49 -8.05 -3.93 5.22
C TRP A 49 -9.24 -4.59 5.89
N ARG A 50 -9.03 -5.78 6.49
CA ARG A 50 -10.10 -6.51 7.19
C ARG A 50 -11.39 -6.65 6.37
N GLY A 51 -11.21 -7.02 5.10
CA GLY A 51 -12.29 -7.23 4.13
C GLY A 51 -12.90 -5.96 3.52
N ILE A 52 -12.43 -4.77 3.90
CA ILE A 52 -12.88 -3.49 3.34
C ILE A 52 -11.87 -3.00 2.31
N MET A 53 -12.33 -2.74 1.10
CA MET A 53 -11.48 -2.21 0.03
C MET A 53 -11.11 -0.75 0.31
N LEU A 54 -9.82 -0.50 0.43
CA LEU A 54 -9.20 0.81 0.62
C LEU A 54 -8.79 1.44 -0.71
N GLY A 55 -8.37 0.62 -1.67
CA GLY A 55 -7.71 1.09 -2.89
C GLY A 55 -7.55 0.01 -3.94
N TYR A 56 -6.96 0.38 -5.06
CA TYR A 56 -6.54 -0.56 -6.09
C TYR A 56 -5.14 -1.11 -5.76
N CYS A 57 -4.83 -2.36 -6.09
CA CYS A 57 -3.44 -2.82 -6.05
C CYS A 57 -2.57 -2.04 -7.06
N ALA A 58 -1.24 -2.09 -6.88
CA ALA A 58 -0.26 -1.49 -7.79
C ALA A 58 -0.54 -1.72 -9.29
N ASN A 59 -0.83 -2.97 -9.66
CA ASN A 59 -1.09 -3.34 -11.06
C ASN A 59 -2.37 -2.67 -11.59
N CYS A 60 -3.42 -2.60 -10.78
CA CYS A 60 -4.67 -1.95 -11.16
C CYS A 60 -4.53 -0.43 -11.18
N ALA A 61 -3.79 0.16 -10.24
CA ALA A 61 -3.49 1.58 -10.26
C ALA A 61 -2.80 2.00 -11.57
N LYS A 62 -1.86 1.18 -12.07
CA LYS A 62 -1.23 1.37 -13.38
C LYS A 62 -2.25 1.34 -14.53
N ASN A 63 -3.23 0.43 -14.51
CA ASN A 63 -4.30 0.41 -15.52
C ASN A 63 -5.15 1.69 -15.53
N TYR A 64 -5.26 2.37 -14.39
CA TYR A 64 -5.91 3.68 -14.27
C TYR A 64 -4.96 4.86 -14.47
N ASN A 65 -3.72 4.63 -14.93
CA ASN A 65 -2.66 5.64 -15.05
C ASN A 65 -2.47 6.42 -13.74
N TYR A 66 -2.56 5.73 -12.60
CA TYR A 66 -2.44 6.30 -11.25
C TYR A 66 -3.41 7.46 -10.94
N LYS A 67 -4.51 7.57 -11.71
CA LYS A 67 -5.54 8.59 -11.48
C LYS A 67 -6.43 8.28 -10.27
N ARG A 68 -6.38 7.05 -9.76
CA ARG A 68 -7.23 6.52 -8.69
C ARG A 68 -6.46 6.09 -7.43
N GLY A 69 -5.28 6.67 -7.21
CA GLY A 69 -4.32 6.23 -6.20
C GLY A 69 -3.02 5.70 -6.83
N LEU A 70 -1.97 5.62 -6.01
CA LEU A 70 -0.67 5.08 -6.42
C LEU A 70 -0.68 3.55 -6.46
N GLY A 71 -1.63 2.97 -5.72
CA GLY A 71 -1.86 1.55 -5.66
C GLY A 71 -1.18 0.93 -4.45
N PHE A 72 -1.72 -0.20 -3.99
CA PHE A 72 -1.27 -0.86 -2.78
C PHE A 72 -0.37 -2.06 -3.11
N THR A 73 0.74 -2.18 -2.39
CA THR A 73 1.74 -3.27 -2.51
C THR A 73 1.78 -4.19 -1.30
N GLY A 74 1.20 -3.74 -0.17
CA GLY A 74 0.95 -4.54 1.03
C GLY A 74 -0.45 -4.21 1.55
N HIS A 75 -0.94 -4.98 2.52
CA HIS A 75 -2.24 -4.74 3.16
C HIS A 75 -2.35 -3.30 3.65
N GLY A 76 -3.15 -2.45 3.00
CA GLY A 76 -3.23 -1.03 3.37
C GLY A 76 -1.92 -0.22 3.22
N VAL A 77 -0.86 -0.78 2.62
CA VAL A 77 0.40 -0.08 2.32
C VAL A 77 0.35 0.43 0.88
N GLU A 78 0.16 1.74 0.73
CA GLU A 78 0.20 2.41 -0.56
C GLU A 78 1.65 2.57 -1.05
N GLN A 79 1.86 2.45 -2.36
CA GLN A 79 3.14 2.73 -3.00
C GLN A 79 3.57 4.18 -2.76
N ILE A 80 4.83 4.34 -2.35
CA ILE A 80 5.48 5.64 -2.25
C ILE A 80 6.31 5.83 -3.53
N HIS A 81 5.66 6.28 -4.61
CA HIS A 81 6.37 6.65 -5.83
C HIS A 81 6.42 8.17 -5.98
N ASN A 82 7.62 8.74 -5.78
CA ASN A 82 7.94 10.15 -6.02
C ASN A 82 6.95 11.13 -5.36
N TRP A 83 6.89 11.05 -4.02
CA TRP A 83 5.96 11.76 -3.13
C TRP A 83 5.88 13.27 -3.40
N GLU A 84 6.99 13.89 -3.82
CA GLU A 84 7.08 15.34 -4.08
C GLU A 84 6.19 15.83 -5.23
N ASN A 85 5.71 14.93 -6.10
CA ASN A 85 4.96 15.31 -7.30
C ASN A 85 3.56 14.66 -7.42
N ASN A 86 3.06 13.96 -6.40
CA ASN A 86 1.90 13.09 -6.57
C ASN A 86 0.68 13.47 -5.69
N PRO A 87 -0.19 14.40 -6.14
CA PRO A 87 -1.37 14.88 -5.38
C PRO A 87 -2.50 13.84 -5.28
N LYS A 88 -2.24 12.56 -5.54
CA LYS A 88 -3.26 11.51 -5.70
C LYS A 88 -3.07 10.29 -4.80
N SER A 89 -2.15 10.34 -3.84
CA SER A 89 -2.05 9.31 -2.81
C SER A 89 -3.40 9.13 -2.11
N ALA A 90 -3.85 7.89 -1.98
CA ALA A 90 -5.06 7.54 -1.27
C ALA A 90 -4.98 7.98 0.20
N THR A 91 -3.85 7.73 0.88
CA THR A 91 -3.62 8.10 2.29
C THR A 91 -3.56 9.61 2.52
N MET A 92 -3.21 10.38 1.49
CA MET A 92 -3.23 11.85 1.52
C MET A 92 -4.51 12.48 0.96
N THR A 93 -5.47 11.67 0.47
CA THR A 93 -6.72 12.16 -0.13
C THR A 93 -7.95 11.57 0.56
N TYR A 94 -8.57 10.55 -0.02
CA TYR A 94 -9.84 10.02 0.48
C TYR A 94 -9.67 9.08 1.68
N LEU A 95 -8.48 8.55 1.95
CA LEU A 95 -8.20 7.83 3.19
C LEU A 95 -7.67 8.72 4.31
N LEU A 96 -7.56 10.04 4.06
CA LEU A 96 -7.12 10.98 5.08
C LEU A 96 -8.10 10.94 6.26
N ASN A 97 -7.56 10.78 7.47
CA ASN A 97 -8.31 10.68 8.73
C ASN A 97 -9.19 9.42 8.89
N ILE A 98 -8.97 8.37 8.10
CA ILE A 98 -9.60 7.07 8.37
C ILE A 98 -8.98 6.44 9.62
N ASP A 99 -9.83 6.05 10.56
CA ASP A 99 -9.45 5.27 11.73
C ASP A 99 -9.45 3.77 11.40
N TYR A 100 -8.26 3.26 11.07
CA TYR A 100 -8.04 1.85 10.70
C TYR A 100 -8.34 0.87 11.84
N ASN A 101 -8.33 1.31 13.09
CA ASN A 101 -8.68 0.43 14.22
C ASN A 101 -10.17 0.08 14.22
N ASN A 102 -10.99 1.03 13.77
CA ASN A 102 -12.45 0.91 13.68
C ASN A 102 -12.94 0.52 12.27
N LEU A 103 -12.03 0.11 11.38
CA LEU A 103 -12.37 -0.29 10.02
C LEU A 103 -12.39 -1.82 9.89
N GLY A 104 -13.45 -2.36 9.28
CA GLY A 104 -13.59 -3.77 8.95
C GLY A 104 -13.87 -4.68 10.14
N ASP A 105 -13.73 -5.99 9.94
CA ASP A 105 -13.87 -6.99 10.99
C ASP A 105 -12.54 -7.71 11.20
N ILE A 106 -11.93 -7.54 12.38
CA ILE A 106 -10.65 -8.16 12.72
C ILE A 106 -10.70 -9.69 12.65
N ARG A 107 -11.88 -10.31 12.68
CA ARG A 107 -12.03 -11.76 12.51
C ARG A 107 -11.89 -12.21 11.07
N GLU A 108 -12.12 -11.32 10.09
CA GLU A 108 -11.93 -11.64 8.67
C GLU A 108 -10.44 -11.70 8.32
N ASN A 109 -9.62 -10.84 8.93
CA ASN A 109 -8.17 -10.84 8.79
C ASN A 109 -7.53 -10.35 10.11
N PRO A 110 -7.18 -11.27 11.03
CA PRO A 110 -6.60 -10.94 12.33
C PRO A 110 -5.20 -10.33 12.25
N GLU A 111 -4.47 -10.56 11.17
CA GLU A 111 -3.12 -10.06 10.95
C GLU A 111 -3.08 -8.60 10.45
N ASP A 112 -4.16 -8.09 9.87
CA ASP A 112 -4.34 -6.69 9.49
C ASP A 112 -4.55 -5.79 10.73
N THR A 113 -3.47 -5.56 11.47
CA THR A 113 -3.44 -4.66 12.63
C THR A 113 -2.39 -3.58 12.44
N MET A 114 -2.66 -2.39 13.00
CA MET A 114 -1.69 -1.30 12.95
C MET A 114 -0.37 -1.68 13.62
N GLU A 115 -0.41 -2.49 14.68
CA GLU A 115 0.77 -3.00 15.37
C GLU A 115 1.65 -3.86 14.45
N ASN A 116 1.04 -4.82 13.74
CA ASN A 116 1.78 -5.65 12.77
C ASN A 116 2.35 -4.83 11.61
N HIS A 117 1.64 -3.78 11.19
CA HIS A 117 2.12 -2.86 10.16
C HIS A 117 3.30 -2.03 10.63
N ASN A 118 3.24 -1.46 11.84
CA ASN A 118 4.34 -0.70 12.42
C ASN A 118 5.57 -1.58 12.59
N LYS A 119 5.39 -2.81 13.10
CA LYS A 119 6.50 -3.75 13.28
C LYS A 119 7.21 -4.10 11.96
N LYS A 120 6.45 -4.31 10.87
CA LYS A 120 7.05 -4.55 9.55
C LYS A 120 7.86 -3.36 9.05
N ASN A 121 7.39 -2.13 9.30
CA ASN A 121 8.13 -0.94 8.93
C ASN A 121 9.44 -0.83 9.74
N ASP A 122 9.41 -1.13 11.04
CA ASP A 122 10.61 -1.15 11.88
C ASP A 122 11.62 -2.19 11.37
N ASP A 123 11.17 -3.42 11.07
CA ASP A 123 12.01 -4.49 10.49
C ASP A 123 12.62 -4.10 9.12
N GLU A 124 11.91 -3.31 8.31
CA GLU A 124 12.43 -2.79 7.03
C GLU A 124 13.48 -1.69 7.23
N ILE A 125 13.27 -0.80 8.21
CA ILE A 125 14.23 0.25 8.56
C ILE A 125 15.53 -0.37 9.09
N ASP A 126 15.43 -1.37 9.96
CA ASP A 126 16.59 -2.07 10.52
C ASP A 126 17.45 -2.69 9.40
N LYS A 127 16.82 -3.32 8.40
CA LYS A 127 17.54 -3.87 7.23
C LYS A 127 18.27 -2.80 6.42
N ILE A 128 17.68 -1.63 6.23
CA ILE A 128 18.33 -0.52 5.52
C ILE A 128 19.58 -0.08 6.28
N TYR A 129 19.50 0.04 7.62
CA TYR A 129 20.67 0.38 8.43
C TYR A 129 21.77 -0.70 8.35
N GLU A 130 21.41 -1.98 8.38
CA GLU A 130 22.35 -3.09 8.22
C GLU A 130 23.06 -3.06 6.85
N GLU A 131 22.31 -2.82 5.77
CA GLU A 131 22.86 -2.70 4.40
C GLU A 131 23.82 -1.50 4.30
N MET A 132 23.43 -0.34 4.82
CA MET A 132 24.30 0.85 4.84
C MET A 132 25.59 0.63 5.64
N GLU A 133 25.51 -0.05 6.79
CA GLU A 133 26.69 -0.37 7.60
C GLU A 133 27.63 -1.32 6.86
N GLN A 134 27.08 -2.30 6.13
CA GLN A 134 27.86 -3.25 5.35
C GLN A 134 28.55 -2.56 4.15
N GLU A 135 27.85 -1.69 3.43
CA GLU A 135 28.44 -0.90 2.34
C GLU A 135 29.60 -0.02 2.85
N ALA A 136 29.42 0.66 3.99
CA ALA A 136 30.48 1.46 4.59
C ALA A 136 31.71 0.63 4.99
N LYS A 137 31.51 -0.59 5.50
CA LYS A 137 32.61 -1.53 5.80
C LYS A 137 33.34 -1.99 4.54
N ASP A 138 32.60 -2.28 3.47
CA ASP A 138 33.18 -2.70 2.20
C ASP A 138 33.98 -1.55 1.54
N GLU A 139 33.51 -0.31 1.61
CA GLU A 139 34.26 0.87 1.18
C GLU A 139 35.55 1.08 1.97
N MET A 140 35.50 1.01 3.31
CA MET A 140 36.70 1.11 4.16
C MET A 140 37.71 0.01 3.87
N ARG A 141 37.25 -1.21 3.59
CA ARG A 141 38.11 -2.35 3.23
C ARG A 141 38.81 -2.10 1.90
N ASN A 142 38.06 -1.69 0.88
CA ASN A 142 38.62 -1.37 -0.44
C ASN A 142 39.64 -0.23 -0.38
N HIS A 143 39.44 0.74 0.53
CA HIS A 143 40.40 1.82 0.73
C HIS A 143 41.73 1.35 1.37
N TYR A 144 41.69 0.34 2.23
CA TYR A 144 42.89 -0.23 2.87
C TYR A 144 43.72 -1.11 1.94
N ASP A 145 43.07 -1.80 1.00
CA ASP A 145 43.74 -2.65 0.01
C ASP A 145 44.51 -1.82 -1.05
N ASP A 146 44.07 -0.59 -1.34
CA ASP A 146 44.74 0.33 -2.29
C ASP A 146 46.04 0.94 -1.71
N TYR A 147 46.13 1.12 -0.39
CA TYR A 147 47.33 1.66 0.27
C TYR A 147 48.46 0.65 0.52
N ASN A 148 48.25 -0.63 0.22
CA ASN A 148 49.21 -1.69 0.52
C ASN A 148 50.07 -2.12 -0.69
N TYR A 149 49.88 -1.49 -1.85
CA TYR A 149 50.61 -1.83 -3.08
C TYR A 149 51.85 -0.98 -3.37
N ASP A 150 52.05 0.14 -2.67
CA ASP A 150 53.16 1.09 -2.94
C ASP A 150 54.38 0.97 -2.00
N ASN A 151 54.42 0.00 -1.08
CA ASN A 151 55.52 -0.16 -0.12
C ASN A 151 56.54 -1.28 -0.46
N TYR A 152 56.55 -1.78 -1.68
CA TYR A 152 57.57 -2.71 -2.16
C TYR A 152 58.08 -2.29 -3.54
N TYR A 153 58.95 -1.28 -3.63
CA TYR A 153 60.05 -1.21 -4.62
C TYR A 153 61.08 -0.14 -4.24
#